data_AF-A0A9P7N5Y4-F1
#
_entry.id   AF-A0A9P7N5Y4-F1
#
_cell.length_a   1.000
_cell.length_b   1.000
_cell.length_c   1.000
_cell.angle_alpha   90.00
_cell.angle_beta   90.00
_cell.angle_gamma   90.00
#
_symmetry.space_group_name_H-M   'P 1'
#
loop_
_entity.id
_entity.type
_entity.pdbx_description
1 polymer ?
#
loop_
_entity_poly.entity_id
_entity_poly.type
_entity_poly.pdbx_seq_one_letter_code
_entity_poly.pdbx_strand_id
1 'polypeptide(L)'
;MFQSKKPFSAITVTIENLTAESYTQDDLSGLPDLVDVIKIQATGPTEAARAIRKKLKYGTVHRQIRALVLLDGLIQNAGPAFQRSFADEPLLERLRVCGTSGLSDPAVRNKCTELFRQWAQYAGMPGLERVARLYRELPKRKVAMTQERSKVIRETENPFGDEEEEEEAERARALEQKQDAAWPSPSNSKGHHHHDPWSSMAAAVDKANMMKAPLPSSSSSKSSSHNKSKDKSKGKGKGKGKARKALNPEEEKDKMKSVIAEASIASTGLMNSLQTINREKERVSENGSAVQHFEACKTLRRRILRY
;
A
#
# COMPACT_ATOMS: atom_id res chain seq x y z
N MET A 1 33.20 31.92 -17.19
CA MET A 1 33.72 32.11 -15.81
C MET A 1 34.66 30.95 -15.49
N PHE A 2 35.90 31.22 -15.08
CA PHE A 2 36.84 30.17 -14.69
C PHE A 2 36.49 29.63 -13.30
N GLN A 3 36.33 28.31 -13.16
CA GLN A 3 36.26 27.69 -11.84
C GLN A 3 37.66 27.72 -11.23
N SER A 4 37.89 28.60 -10.25
CA SER A 4 39.11 28.55 -9.46
C SER A 4 39.23 27.17 -8.81
N LYS A 5 40.43 26.58 -8.87
CA LYS A 5 40.73 25.31 -8.22
C LYS A 5 40.75 25.55 -6.70
N LYS A 6 39.58 25.60 -6.04
CA LYS A 6 39.52 25.66 -4.55
C LYS A 6 40.46 24.57 -4.00
N PRO A 7 41.35 24.89 -3.04
CA PRO A 7 42.50 24.06 -2.67
C PRO A 7 42.10 22.64 -2.26
N PHE A 8 43.07 21.73 -2.30
CA PHE A 8 42.97 20.46 -1.60
C PHE A 8 43.11 20.73 -0.10
N SER A 9 42.03 20.52 0.65
CA SER A 9 42.01 20.64 2.11
C SER A 9 42.23 19.29 2.78
N ALA A 10 42.55 19.30 4.09
CA ALA A 10 42.64 18.10 4.90
C ALA A 10 41.37 17.24 4.79
N ILE A 11 40.18 17.85 4.89
CA ILE A 11 38.88 17.17 4.71
C ILE A 11 38.79 16.47 3.35
N THR A 12 39.25 17.14 2.27
CA THR A 12 39.28 16.54 0.95
C THR A 12 40.17 15.30 0.94
N VAL A 13 41.42 15.40 1.43
CA VAL A 13 42.40 14.31 1.46
C VAL A 13 41.93 13.14 2.33
N THR A 14 41.38 13.41 3.52
CA THR A 14 40.82 12.37 4.40
C THR A 14 39.67 11.63 3.72
N ILE A 15 38.78 12.31 3.00
CA ILE A 15 37.73 11.64 2.20
C ILE A 15 38.30 10.90 0.98
N GLU A 16 39.44 11.31 0.42
CA GLU A 16 40.11 10.55 -0.65
C GLU A 16 40.71 9.25 -0.13
N ASN A 17 41.31 9.26 1.07
CA ASN A 17 41.85 8.09 1.75
C ASN A 17 40.74 7.18 2.30
N LEU A 18 39.75 7.73 2.99
CA LEU A 18 38.57 6.99 3.46
C LEU A 18 37.62 6.56 2.33
N THR A 19 37.96 6.79 1.06
CA THR A 19 37.33 6.09 -0.08
C THR A 19 38.30 5.18 -0.84
N ALA A 20 39.48 4.88 -0.30
CA ALA A 20 40.38 3.89 -0.89
C ALA A 20 39.82 2.47 -0.79
N GLU A 21 40.10 1.65 -1.82
CA GLU A 21 39.64 0.26 -1.94
C GLU A 21 40.35 -0.72 -0.98
N SER A 22 41.25 -0.22 -0.14
CA SER A 22 41.88 -0.92 0.99
C SER A 22 40.94 -1.12 2.18
N TYR A 23 39.84 -0.38 2.25
CA TYR A 23 38.81 -0.48 3.29
C TYR A 23 37.60 -1.29 2.78
N THR A 24 36.68 -1.69 3.67
CA THR A 24 35.40 -2.29 3.25
C THR A 24 34.34 -1.20 2.97
N GLN A 25 33.30 -1.56 2.22
CA GLN A 25 32.28 -0.59 1.75
C GLN A 25 31.52 0.08 2.89
N ASP A 26 31.21 -0.67 3.95
CA ASP A 26 30.44 -0.22 5.12
C ASP A 26 31.29 0.06 6.38
N ASP A 27 32.63 0.00 6.30
CA ASP A 27 33.50 0.38 7.42
C ASP A 27 33.39 1.89 7.72
N LEU A 28 33.34 2.24 9.01
CA LEU A 28 33.22 3.59 9.55
C LEU A 28 34.50 4.07 10.27
N SER A 29 35.61 3.31 10.20
CA SER A 29 36.90 3.73 10.77
C SER A 29 37.37 5.08 10.22
N GLY A 30 37.96 5.91 11.09
CA GLY A 30 38.36 7.29 10.76
C GLY A 30 37.22 8.30 10.59
N LEU A 31 35.95 7.89 10.70
CA LEU A 31 34.82 8.83 10.67
C LEU A 31 34.80 9.83 11.85
N PRO A 32 35.15 9.46 13.10
CA PRO A 32 35.26 10.43 14.21
C PRO A 32 36.25 11.55 13.90
N ASP A 33 37.47 11.19 13.47
CA ASP A 33 38.52 12.15 13.11
C ASP A 33 38.08 13.08 11.97
N LEU A 34 37.41 12.53 10.94
CA LEU A 34 36.84 13.30 9.84
C LEU A 34 35.75 14.27 10.33
N VAL A 35 34.87 13.81 11.23
CA VAL A 35 33.81 14.63 11.84
C VAL A 35 34.41 15.80 12.61
N ASP A 36 35.48 15.60 13.38
CA ASP A 36 36.05 16.67 14.20
C ASP A 36 36.87 17.68 13.35
N VAL A 37 37.59 17.24 12.32
CA VAL A 37 38.20 18.16 11.34
C VAL A 37 37.12 18.98 10.60
N ILE A 38 35.95 18.38 10.28
CA ILE A 38 34.80 19.08 9.71
C ILE A 38 34.19 20.11 10.68
N LYS A 39 34.12 19.82 11.99
CA LYS A 39 33.61 20.76 13.01
C LYS A 39 34.56 21.95 13.23
N ILE A 40 35.87 21.74 13.16
CA ILE A 40 36.88 22.79 13.36
C ILE A 40 36.90 23.79 12.19
N GLN A 41 36.63 23.33 10.96
CA GLN A 41 36.73 24.18 9.76
C GLN A 41 35.38 24.79 9.38
N ALA A 42 35.28 26.13 9.38
CA ALA A 42 34.04 26.85 9.05
C ALA A 42 33.46 26.53 7.66
N THR A 43 34.31 26.21 6.68
CA THR A 43 33.91 25.75 5.33
C THR A 43 33.69 24.23 5.25
N GLY A 44 34.05 23.48 6.29
CA GLY A 44 34.20 22.03 6.31
C GLY A 44 33.01 21.23 5.78
N PRO A 45 31.75 21.52 6.17
CA PRO A 45 30.58 20.86 5.61
C PRO A 45 30.46 21.00 4.09
N THR A 46 30.78 22.17 3.54
CA THR A 46 30.72 22.44 2.09
C THR A 46 31.87 21.77 1.33
N GLU A 47 33.01 21.55 2.00
CA GLU A 47 34.16 20.87 1.43
C GLU A 47 33.98 19.35 1.44
N ALA A 48 33.45 18.79 2.53
CA ALA A 48 33.02 17.40 2.62
C ALA A 48 31.98 17.07 1.55
N ALA A 49 30.93 17.91 1.41
CA ALA A 49 29.92 17.77 0.35
C ALA A 49 30.55 17.78 -1.06
N ARG A 50 31.46 18.73 -1.33
CA ARG A 50 32.19 18.82 -2.62
C ARG A 50 33.09 17.60 -2.86
N ALA A 51 33.75 17.07 -1.84
CA ALA A 51 34.61 15.89 -1.94
C ALA A 51 33.78 14.63 -2.23
N ILE A 52 32.73 14.39 -1.44
CA ILE A 52 31.78 13.28 -1.63
C ILE A 52 31.15 13.36 -3.02
N ARG A 53 30.67 14.53 -3.45
CA ARG A 53 30.15 14.74 -4.82
C ARG A 53 31.14 14.33 -5.92
N LYS A 54 32.43 14.61 -5.77
CA LYS A 54 33.45 14.16 -6.72
C LYS A 54 33.58 12.64 -6.75
N LYS A 55 33.58 11.97 -5.58
CA LYS A 55 33.63 10.50 -5.49
C LYS A 55 32.38 9.85 -6.11
N LEU A 56 31.20 10.43 -5.90
CA LEU A 56 29.95 10.02 -6.56
C LEU A 56 29.91 10.27 -8.08
N LYS A 57 30.77 11.15 -8.63
CA LYS A 57 30.83 11.41 -10.09
C LYS A 57 31.96 10.64 -10.80
N TYR A 58 33.10 10.45 -10.14
CA TYR A 58 34.34 9.98 -10.78
C TYR A 58 34.99 8.76 -10.07
N GLY A 59 34.40 8.23 -8.99
CA GLY A 59 34.91 7.05 -8.30
C GLY A 59 34.50 5.73 -8.95
N THR A 60 35.25 4.67 -8.65
CA THR A 60 34.83 3.26 -8.84
C THR A 60 33.54 2.97 -8.07
N VAL A 61 32.85 1.86 -8.39
CA VAL A 61 31.62 1.42 -7.68
C VAL A 61 31.84 1.36 -6.16
N HIS A 62 32.98 0.81 -5.73
CA HIS A 62 33.42 0.81 -4.33
C HIS A 62 33.51 2.24 -3.76
N ARG A 63 34.25 3.14 -4.43
CA ARG A 63 34.40 4.55 -4.02
C ARG A 63 33.07 5.30 -3.92
N GLN A 64 32.12 4.98 -4.80
CA GLN A 64 30.78 5.56 -4.78
C GLN A 64 29.98 5.08 -3.56
N ILE A 65 29.94 3.76 -3.31
CA ILE A 65 29.24 3.19 -2.16
C ILE A 65 29.86 3.70 -0.84
N ARG A 66 31.19 3.68 -0.70
CA ARG A 66 31.85 4.17 0.52
C ARG A 66 31.64 5.67 0.74
N ALA A 67 31.59 6.47 -0.32
CA ALA A 67 31.24 7.90 -0.22
C ALA A 67 29.78 8.14 0.22
N LEU A 68 28.85 7.22 -0.08
CA LEU A 68 27.48 7.26 0.43
C LEU A 68 27.41 6.89 1.92
N VAL A 69 28.15 5.85 2.35
CA VAL A 69 28.23 5.43 3.76
C VAL A 69 28.85 6.52 4.63
N LEU A 70 29.97 7.13 4.19
CA LEU A 70 30.56 8.28 4.89
C LEU A 70 29.58 9.46 4.96
N LEU A 71 28.80 9.73 3.92
CA LEU A 71 27.82 10.83 3.93
C LEU A 71 26.72 10.59 4.99
N ASP A 72 26.22 9.37 5.10
CA ASP A 72 25.25 8.99 6.13
C ASP A 72 25.81 9.13 7.55
N GLY A 73 27.00 8.56 7.78
CA GLY A 73 27.70 8.70 9.07
C GLY A 73 27.98 10.16 9.45
N LEU A 74 28.29 11.04 8.48
CA LEU A 74 28.44 12.48 8.71
C LEU A 74 27.10 13.15 9.05
N ILE A 75 26.00 12.81 8.35
CA ILE A 75 24.65 13.33 8.66
C ILE A 75 24.26 13.02 10.11
N GLN A 76 24.60 11.83 10.59
CA GLN A 76 24.29 11.38 11.94
C GLN A 76 25.21 12.00 13.02
N ASN A 77 26.52 12.13 12.76
CA ASN A 77 27.52 12.45 13.80
C ASN A 77 28.10 13.87 13.77
N ALA A 78 28.02 14.60 12.63
CA ALA A 78 28.59 15.96 12.52
C ALA A 78 27.67 17.07 13.06
N GLY A 79 26.41 16.75 13.37
CA GLY A 79 25.47 17.62 14.10
C GLY A 79 24.90 18.81 13.31
N PRO A 80 24.14 19.71 13.96
CA PRO A 80 23.29 20.70 13.28
C PRO A 80 24.04 21.73 12.43
N ALA A 81 25.31 22.03 12.73
CA ALA A 81 26.13 22.93 11.92
C ALA A 81 26.42 22.34 10.52
N PHE A 82 26.76 21.04 10.48
CA PHE A 82 26.91 20.30 9.23
C PHE A 82 25.58 20.17 8.51
N GLN A 83 24.54 19.65 9.20
CA GLN A 83 23.23 19.34 8.62
C GLN A 83 22.56 20.53 7.89
N ARG A 84 22.74 21.76 8.39
CA ARG A 84 22.20 22.97 7.76
C ARG A 84 22.95 23.45 6.50
N SER A 85 24.18 22.99 6.26
CA SER A 85 25.09 23.59 5.28
C SER A 85 25.69 22.62 4.24
N PHE A 86 25.76 21.32 4.53
CA PHE A 86 26.33 20.32 3.60
C PHE A 86 25.46 20.02 2.36
N ALA A 87 24.14 20.23 2.45
CA ALA A 87 23.18 19.83 1.42
C ALA A 87 23.13 20.83 0.25
N ASP A 88 24.25 20.98 -0.48
CA ASP A 88 24.35 21.86 -1.64
C ASP A 88 23.63 21.29 -2.87
N GLU A 89 22.99 22.16 -3.66
CA GLU A 89 22.25 21.79 -4.88
C GLU A 89 23.06 20.88 -5.82
N PRO A 90 24.37 21.13 -6.05
CA PRO A 90 25.22 20.22 -6.82
C PRO A 90 25.27 18.78 -6.27
N LEU A 91 25.39 18.57 -4.95
CA LEU A 91 25.39 17.23 -4.34
C LEU A 91 24.01 16.58 -4.39
N LEU A 92 22.95 17.34 -4.10
CA LEU A 92 21.56 16.84 -4.16
C LEU A 92 21.21 16.30 -5.54
N GLU A 93 21.51 17.02 -6.62
CA GLU A 93 21.34 16.54 -7.99
C GLU A 93 22.21 15.30 -8.29
N ARG A 94 23.44 15.23 -7.76
CA ARG A 94 24.30 14.05 -7.95
C ARG A 94 23.74 12.81 -7.22
N LEU A 95 23.18 12.98 -6.02
CA LEU A 95 22.50 11.92 -5.28
C LEU A 95 21.24 11.46 -6.02
N ARG A 96 20.39 12.41 -6.44
CA ARG A 96 19.19 12.18 -7.26
C ARG A 96 19.53 11.34 -8.50
N VAL A 97 20.54 11.72 -9.28
CA VAL A 97 20.94 10.96 -10.48
C VAL A 97 21.49 9.57 -10.12
N CYS A 98 22.22 9.39 -9.02
CA CYS A 98 22.65 8.05 -8.56
C CYS A 98 21.48 7.12 -8.20
N GLY A 99 20.43 7.65 -7.57
CA GLY A 99 19.24 6.87 -7.20
C GLY A 99 18.23 6.66 -8.33
N THR A 100 18.18 7.55 -9.33
CA THR A 100 17.14 7.53 -10.39
C THR A 100 17.64 7.05 -11.75
N SER A 101 18.92 7.22 -12.08
CA SER A 101 19.41 6.95 -13.45
C SER A 101 19.62 5.47 -13.72
N GLY A 102 19.21 5.03 -14.92
CA GLY A 102 19.56 3.71 -15.46
C GLY A 102 21.04 3.58 -15.82
N LEU A 103 21.78 4.69 -15.98
CA LEU A 103 23.22 4.68 -16.27
C LEU A 103 24.08 4.53 -15.00
N SER A 104 23.49 4.63 -13.80
CA SER A 104 24.19 4.35 -12.55
C SER A 104 24.24 2.85 -12.26
N ASP A 105 25.33 2.41 -11.65
CA ASP A 105 25.55 1.02 -11.28
C ASP A 105 24.44 0.47 -10.36
N PRO A 106 23.99 -0.79 -10.52
CA PRO A 106 22.93 -1.37 -9.70
C PRO A 106 23.21 -1.36 -8.19
N ALA A 107 24.44 -1.63 -7.75
CA ALA A 107 24.78 -1.65 -6.33
C ALA A 107 24.76 -0.22 -5.74
N VAL A 108 25.28 0.77 -6.48
CA VAL A 108 25.21 2.19 -6.08
C VAL A 108 23.76 2.66 -5.98
N ARG A 109 22.92 2.34 -6.98
CA ARG A 109 21.49 2.69 -6.98
C ARG A 109 20.72 2.01 -5.84
N ASN A 110 21.07 0.77 -5.51
CA ASN A 110 20.49 0.06 -4.37
C ASN A 110 20.88 0.73 -3.04
N LYS A 111 22.15 1.07 -2.82
CA LYS A 111 22.59 1.80 -1.60
C LYS A 111 21.95 3.20 -1.51
N CYS A 112 21.81 3.93 -2.62
CA CYS A 112 21.02 5.18 -2.64
C CYS A 112 19.55 4.94 -2.25
N THR A 113 18.93 3.86 -2.73
CA THR A 113 17.53 3.53 -2.41
C THR A 113 17.35 3.21 -0.92
N GLU A 114 18.30 2.48 -0.33
CA GLU A 114 18.37 2.19 1.10
C GLU A 114 18.51 3.47 1.93
N LEU A 115 19.55 4.27 1.66
CA LEU A 115 19.86 5.48 2.42
C LEU A 115 18.76 6.54 2.29
N PHE A 116 18.18 6.75 1.10
CA PHE A 116 17.11 7.75 0.95
C PHE A 116 15.86 7.32 1.74
N ARG A 117 15.57 6.01 1.83
CA ARG A 117 14.47 5.51 2.67
C ARG A 117 14.73 5.77 4.15
N GLN A 118 15.97 5.65 4.61
CA GLN A 118 16.37 6.00 5.98
C GLN A 118 16.26 7.52 6.19
N TRP A 119 16.87 8.33 5.31
CA TRP A 119 16.86 9.79 5.39
C TRP A 119 15.48 10.44 5.26
N ALA A 120 14.48 9.73 4.71
CA ALA A 120 13.09 10.18 4.73
C ALA A 120 12.55 10.46 6.14
N GLN A 121 13.11 9.82 7.18
CA GLN A 121 12.77 10.08 8.59
C GLN A 121 13.22 11.47 9.07
N TYR A 122 14.23 12.07 8.42
CA TYR A 122 14.78 13.37 8.78
C TYR A 122 13.98 14.56 8.20
N ALA A 123 12.79 14.33 7.65
CA ALA A 123 11.94 15.36 7.04
C ALA A 123 11.51 16.49 8.00
N GLY A 124 11.60 16.28 9.33
CA GLY A 124 11.36 17.29 10.36
C GLY A 124 12.63 17.92 10.95
N MET A 125 13.82 17.60 10.45
CA MET A 125 15.09 18.14 10.95
C MET A 125 15.57 19.33 10.08
N PRO A 126 15.90 20.49 10.69
CA PRO A 126 16.22 21.71 9.94
C PRO A 126 17.50 21.57 9.11
N GLY A 127 17.36 21.70 7.78
CA GLY A 127 18.43 21.53 6.79
C GLY A 127 18.43 20.18 6.06
N LEU A 128 17.79 19.15 6.62
CA LEU A 128 17.72 17.80 6.02
C LEU A 128 16.45 17.59 5.17
N GLU A 129 15.57 18.58 5.07
CA GLU A 129 14.29 18.47 4.36
C GLU A 129 14.46 18.24 2.86
N ARG A 130 15.53 18.80 2.25
CA ARG A 130 15.90 18.54 0.86
C ARG A 130 16.40 17.11 0.66
N VAL A 131 17.16 16.58 1.61
CA VAL A 131 17.71 15.21 1.57
C VAL A 131 16.58 14.19 1.74
N ALA A 132 15.66 14.42 2.68
CA ALA A 132 14.48 13.59 2.91
C ALA A 132 13.50 13.57 1.71
N ARG A 133 13.49 14.61 0.86
CA ARG A 133 12.67 14.65 -0.37
C ARG A 133 13.16 13.69 -1.45
N LEU A 134 14.46 13.37 -1.51
CA LEU A 134 15.05 12.48 -2.53
C LEU A 134 14.33 11.11 -2.61
N TYR A 135 13.85 10.59 -1.48
CA TYR A 135 13.07 9.34 -1.44
C TYR A 135 11.77 9.40 -2.25
N ARG A 136 11.12 10.58 -2.34
CA ARG A 136 9.88 10.78 -3.10
C ARG A 136 10.13 10.80 -4.61
N GLU A 137 11.36 11.09 -5.02
CA GLU A 137 11.81 11.25 -6.40
C GLU A 137 12.40 9.97 -7.00
N LEU A 138 12.74 8.98 -6.16
CA LEU A 138 13.16 7.66 -6.63
C LEU A 138 12.13 7.05 -7.59
N PRO A 139 12.55 6.18 -8.52
CA PRO A 139 11.62 5.47 -9.40
C PRO A 139 10.74 4.54 -8.56
N LYS A 140 9.57 5.03 -8.15
CA LYS A 140 8.57 4.24 -7.44
C LYS A 140 8.28 3.03 -8.30
N ARG A 141 8.71 1.84 -7.86
CA ARG A 141 8.44 0.59 -8.57
C ARG A 141 6.94 0.46 -8.69
N LYS A 142 6.40 0.78 -9.87
CA LYS A 142 5.06 0.37 -10.28
C LYS A 142 5.11 -1.16 -10.34
N VAL A 143 4.90 -1.77 -9.18
CA VAL A 143 4.41 -3.14 -9.11
C VAL A 143 3.10 -3.07 -9.86
N ALA A 144 3.11 -3.53 -11.12
CA ALA A 144 1.88 -3.74 -11.83
C ALA A 144 1.02 -4.60 -10.91
N MET A 145 -0.13 -4.07 -10.50
CA MET A 145 -1.12 -4.79 -9.71
C MET A 145 -1.84 -5.76 -10.66
N THR A 146 -1.05 -6.71 -11.18
CA THR A 146 -1.51 -7.89 -11.91
C THR A 146 -2.63 -8.50 -11.10
N GLN A 147 -3.81 -8.68 -11.69
CA GLN A 147 -5.00 -9.07 -10.92
C GLN A 147 -4.81 -10.40 -10.16
N GLU A 148 -3.86 -11.24 -10.57
CA GLU A 148 -3.39 -12.42 -9.84
C GLU A 148 -2.79 -12.08 -8.46
N ARG A 149 -1.92 -11.06 -8.36
CA ARG A 149 -1.44 -10.56 -7.06
C ARG A 149 -2.54 -9.83 -6.29
N SER A 150 -3.49 -9.20 -6.97
CA SER A 150 -4.67 -8.63 -6.31
C SER A 150 -5.56 -9.70 -5.69
N LYS A 151 -5.74 -10.84 -6.37
CA LYS A 151 -6.46 -12.01 -5.88
C LYS A 151 -5.71 -12.66 -4.71
N VAL A 152 -4.43 -13.00 -4.89
CA VAL A 152 -3.62 -13.61 -3.82
C VAL A 152 -3.48 -12.70 -2.58
N ILE A 153 -3.45 -11.37 -2.75
CA ILE A 153 -3.50 -10.44 -1.62
C ILE A 153 -4.91 -10.36 -1.00
N ARG A 154 -6.00 -10.40 -1.77
CA ARG A 154 -7.37 -10.52 -1.23
C ARG A 154 -7.70 -11.90 -0.63
N GLU A 155 -6.94 -12.92 -0.98
CA GLU A 155 -7.01 -14.28 -0.42
C GLU A 155 -6.15 -14.44 0.85
N THR A 156 -5.26 -13.47 1.15
CA THR A 156 -4.46 -13.39 2.37
C THR A 156 -4.86 -12.24 3.31
N GLU A 157 -5.52 -11.20 2.78
CA GLU A 157 -6.56 -10.45 3.48
C GLU A 157 -7.59 -11.46 4.00
N ASN A 158 -8.00 -11.32 5.27
CA ASN A 158 -8.48 -12.44 6.09
C ASN A 158 -9.67 -13.18 5.43
N PRO A 159 -9.50 -14.44 4.93
CA PRO A 159 -10.48 -15.11 4.06
C PRO A 159 -11.64 -15.75 4.83
N PHE A 160 -12.08 -15.04 5.86
CA PHE A 160 -13.18 -15.29 6.78
C PHE A 160 -14.07 -14.04 6.93
N GLY A 161 -13.74 -12.92 6.27
CA GLY A 161 -14.54 -11.71 6.28
C GLY A 161 -15.84 -11.86 5.49
N ASP A 162 -16.89 -12.31 6.17
CA ASP A 162 -18.13 -11.53 6.31
C ASP A 162 -18.93 -11.13 5.05
N GLU A 163 -18.71 -11.81 3.91
CA GLU A 163 -19.62 -11.75 2.73
C GLU A 163 -21.08 -12.07 3.11
N GLU A 164 -21.32 -12.93 4.11
CA GLU A 164 -22.66 -13.21 4.66
C GLU A 164 -23.18 -12.06 5.57
N GLU A 165 -22.32 -11.27 6.21
CA GLU A 165 -22.71 -10.21 7.16
C GLU A 165 -22.94 -8.85 6.45
N GLU A 166 -22.16 -8.51 5.41
CA GLU A 166 -22.48 -7.36 4.54
C GLU A 166 -23.81 -7.57 3.80
N GLU A 167 -24.10 -8.79 3.32
CA GLU A 167 -25.41 -9.12 2.73
C GLU A 167 -26.57 -9.00 3.75
N GLU A 168 -26.41 -9.42 5.01
CA GLU A 168 -27.45 -9.24 6.03
C GLU A 168 -27.62 -7.74 6.41
N ALA A 169 -26.53 -6.96 6.44
CA ALA A 169 -26.57 -5.52 6.70
C ALA A 169 -27.26 -4.71 5.58
N GLU A 170 -27.00 -5.00 4.30
CA GLU A 170 -27.73 -4.37 3.19
C GLU A 170 -29.22 -4.76 3.19
N ARG A 171 -29.54 -6.03 3.46
CA ARG A 171 -30.93 -6.51 3.56
C ARG A 171 -31.69 -5.86 4.70
N ALA A 172 -31.04 -5.61 5.84
CA ALA A 172 -31.63 -4.88 6.96
C ALA A 172 -31.99 -3.43 6.56
N ARG A 173 -31.04 -2.69 5.99
CA ARG A 173 -31.27 -1.30 5.51
C ARG A 173 -32.37 -1.22 4.44
N ALA A 174 -32.43 -2.20 3.54
CA ALA A 174 -33.47 -2.29 2.50
C ALA A 174 -34.87 -2.69 3.03
N LEU A 175 -34.96 -3.20 4.27
CA LEU A 175 -36.22 -3.44 4.99
C LEU A 175 -36.65 -2.22 5.80
N GLU A 176 -35.70 -1.49 6.37
CA GLU A 176 -35.91 -0.25 7.13
C GLU A 176 -36.49 0.85 6.22
N GLN A 177 -35.85 1.13 5.07
CA GLN A 177 -36.35 2.06 4.05
C GLN A 177 -37.74 1.71 3.46
N LYS A 178 -38.26 0.50 3.71
CA LYS A 178 -39.61 0.08 3.30
C LYS A 178 -40.68 0.27 4.38
N GLN A 179 -40.30 0.59 5.61
CA GLN A 179 -41.26 0.88 6.69
C GLN A 179 -41.60 2.38 6.73
N ASP A 180 -40.61 3.27 6.54
CA ASP A 180 -40.83 4.72 6.51
C ASP A 180 -41.70 5.20 5.34
N ALA A 181 -41.80 4.42 4.27
CA ALA A 181 -42.57 4.75 3.06
C ALA A 181 -44.10 4.64 3.23
N ALA A 182 -44.60 4.32 4.43
CA ALA A 182 -45.97 3.82 4.61
C ALA A 182 -46.73 4.38 5.84
N TRP A 183 -46.86 5.71 5.99
CA TRP A 183 -48.01 6.36 6.66
C TRP A 183 -48.26 7.77 6.07
N PRO A 184 -49.53 8.17 5.77
CA PRO A 184 -49.87 9.52 5.32
C PRO A 184 -50.16 10.48 6.48
N SER A 185 -49.62 11.69 6.43
CA SER A 185 -49.86 12.74 7.44
C SER A 185 -51.24 13.41 7.29
N PRO A 186 -52.04 13.59 8.36
CA PRO A 186 -53.18 14.50 8.37
C PRO A 186 -52.71 15.97 8.51
N SER A 187 -53.49 16.92 7.98
CA SER A 187 -53.09 18.33 7.88
C SER A 187 -53.83 19.28 8.84
N ASN A 188 -53.15 20.38 9.19
CA ASN A 188 -53.69 21.73 9.41
C ASN A 188 -54.35 22.09 10.77
N SER A 189 -53.68 22.94 11.57
CA SER A 189 -54.23 24.28 11.91
C SER A 189 -53.24 25.28 12.57
N LYS A 190 -53.04 26.44 11.92
CA LYS A 190 -52.84 27.83 12.46
C LYS A 190 -51.65 28.24 13.35
N GLY A 191 -50.91 29.26 12.85
CA GLY A 191 -50.26 30.35 13.62
C GLY A 191 -48.79 30.16 14.04
N HIS A 192 -47.91 31.18 14.08
CA HIS A 192 -47.94 32.58 13.60
C HIS A 192 -46.50 33.10 13.33
N HIS A 193 -46.34 34.28 12.69
CA HIS A 193 -45.05 34.95 12.36
C HIS A 193 -44.17 35.29 13.60
N HIS A 194 -42.84 35.48 13.53
CA HIS A 194 -42.01 36.47 12.79
C HIS A 194 -40.56 35.92 12.64
N HIS A 195 -39.57 36.45 11.90
CA HIS A 195 -39.24 37.81 11.41
C HIS A 195 -38.33 37.72 10.14
N ASP A 196 -38.40 38.72 9.25
CA ASP A 196 -37.68 38.86 7.96
C ASP A 196 -36.28 39.57 8.14
N PRO A 197 -35.55 40.25 7.20
CA PRO A 197 -35.83 40.58 5.78
C PRO A 197 -34.69 40.33 4.75
N TRP A 198 -35.02 40.63 3.48
CA TRP A 198 -34.13 41.01 2.34
C TRP A 198 -33.48 39.82 1.57
N SER A 199 -33.92 39.42 0.35
CA SER A 199 -33.95 40.12 -0.98
C SER A 199 -32.56 40.47 -1.54
N SER A 200 -32.19 40.32 -2.82
CA SER A 200 -32.74 39.68 -4.05
C SER A 200 -31.51 39.31 -4.95
N MET A 201 -31.48 38.70 -6.15
CA MET A 201 -32.40 38.43 -7.29
C MET A 201 -32.28 36.92 -7.70
N ALA A 202 -32.91 36.29 -8.70
CA ALA A 202 -33.37 36.58 -10.08
C ALA A 202 -32.23 36.84 -11.11
N ALA A 203 -32.25 36.31 -12.35
CA ALA A 203 -33.29 35.58 -13.11
C ALA A 203 -32.73 34.47 -14.04
N ALA A 204 -33.62 33.72 -14.70
CA ALA A 204 -33.32 32.72 -15.74
C ALA A 204 -33.82 33.15 -17.14
N VAL A 205 -33.46 32.44 -18.21
CA VAL A 205 -34.03 32.61 -19.57
C VAL A 205 -34.19 31.25 -20.30
N ASP A 206 -35.32 31.11 -21.00
CA ASP A 206 -35.84 29.94 -21.71
C ASP A 206 -35.11 29.43 -22.97
N LYS A 207 -35.25 28.13 -23.28
CA LYS A 207 -36.01 27.56 -24.44
C LYS A 207 -35.69 26.06 -24.65
N ALA A 208 -36.40 25.27 -25.48
CA ALA A 208 -37.85 25.01 -25.65
C ALA A 208 -38.09 24.04 -26.84
N ASN A 209 -38.61 22.83 -26.55
CA ASN A 209 -39.58 22.06 -27.34
C ASN A 209 -39.17 21.19 -28.59
N MET A 210 -39.90 20.05 -28.75
CA MET A 210 -40.20 19.27 -30.00
C MET A 210 -39.06 18.50 -30.75
N MET A 211 -39.26 17.37 -31.48
CA MET A 211 -40.42 16.46 -31.72
C MET A 211 -40.00 15.09 -32.37
N LYS A 212 -40.81 14.02 -32.17
CA LYS A 212 -41.03 12.82 -33.04
C LYS A 212 -39.95 11.73 -33.27
N ALA A 213 -40.45 10.52 -33.58
CA ALA A 213 -39.79 9.35 -34.19
C ALA A 213 -40.53 8.96 -35.50
N PRO A 214 -40.09 7.99 -36.37
CA PRO A 214 -40.16 6.54 -36.07
C PRO A 214 -39.07 5.61 -36.72
N LEU A 215 -39.27 4.29 -36.56
CA LEU A 215 -38.56 3.09 -37.10
C LEU A 215 -38.90 2.79 -38.60
N PRO A 216 -38.27 1.85 -39.38
CA PRO A 216 -38.16 0.39 -39.08
C PRO A 216 -37.06 -0.52 -39.76
N SER A 217 -37.09 -1.82 -39.37
CA SER A 217 -36.53 -3.03 -40.05
C SER A 217 -34.99 -3.20 -40.03
N SER A 218 -34.36 -4.39 -40.07
CA SER A 218 -34.75 -5.81 -39.86
C SER A 218 -33.50 -6.56 -39.27
N SER A 219 -33.40 -7.86 -38.94
CA SER A 219 -34.14 -9.08 -39.30
C SER A 219 -33.88 -10.23 -38.29
N SER A 220 -34.82 -11.16 -38.12
CA SER A 220 -34.70 -12.64 -37.87
C SER A 220 -33.55 -13.22 -36.97
N SER A 221 -33.73 -14.26 -36.15
CA SER A 221 -34.72 -15.35 -36.25
C SER A 221 -34.85 -16.21 -34.97
N LYS A 222 -36.06 -16.78 -34.75
CA LYS A 222 -36.33 -18.12 -34.15
C LYS A 222 -35.91 -18.39 -32.68
N SER A 223 -36.45 -19.42 -32.00
CA SER A 223 -37.87 -19.80 -31.75
C SER A 223 -37.95 -21.06 -30.88
N SER A 224 -38.60 -21.00 -29.72
CA SER A 224 -39.23 -22.18 -29.11
C SER A 224 -40.33 -21.75 -28.12
N SER A 225 -41.58 -22.02 -28.50
CA SER A 225 -42.75 -21.80 -27.64
C SER A 225 -42.93 -22.96 -26.68
N HIS A 226 -43.27 -22.68 -25.42
CA HIS A 226 -44.22 -23.50 -24.66
C HIS A 226 -45.12 -22.58 -23.83
N ASN A 227 -46.43 -22.84 -23.89
CA ASN A 227 -47.46 -21.99 -23.32
C ASN A 227 -48.33 -22.84 -22.38
N LYS A 228 -48.49 -22.44 -21.11
CA LYS A 228 -49.52 -23.04 -20.25
C LYS A 228 -50.06 -22.08 -19.19
N SER A 229 -51.30 -21.63 -19.45
CA SER A 229 -52.34 -21.21 -18.51
C SER A 229 -51.98 -21.04 -17.02
N LYS A 230 -51.85 -19.77 -16.60
CA LYS A 230 -52.65 -19.15 -15.52
C LYS A 230 -53.65 -20.08 -14.80
N ASP A 231 -53.43 -20.30 -13.50
CA ASP A 231 -54.48 -20.60 -12.52
C ASP A 231 -54.20 -19.82 -11.22
N LYS A 232 -55.21 -19.67 -10.35
CA LYS A 232 -55.28 -18.65 -9.28
C LYS A 232 -55.79 -19.23 -7.96
N SER A 233 -55.09 -20.24 -7.43
CA SER A 233 -55.44 -20.87 -6.16
C SER A 233 -55.13 -19.96 -4.95
N LYS A 234 -56.10 -19.80 -4.05
CA LYS A 234 -56.05 -18.88 -2.90
C LYS A 234 -55.98 -19.70 -1.60
N GLY A 235 -54.76 -19.98 -1.11
CA GLY A 235 -54.53 -20.83 0.07
C GLY A 235 -53.71 -20.14 1.16
N LYS A 236 -54.17 -20.22 2.43
CA LYS A 236 -53.43 -19.69 3.59
C LYS A 236 -52.27 -20.64 3.97
N GLY A 237 -51.04 -20.12 4.01
CA GLY A 237 -49.86 -20.83 4.55
C GLY A 237 -49.13 -19.94 5.55
N LYS A 238 -48.87 -20.44 6.77
CA LYS A 238 -48.20 -19.67 7.84
C LYS A 238 -46.77 -19.30 7.45
N GLY A 239 -46.39 -18.05 7.69
CA GLY A 239 -44.99 -17.64 7.60
C GLY A 239 -44.15 -18.19 8.76
N LYS A 240 -42.89 -18.49 8.47
CA LYS A 240 -41.77 -18.42 9.42
C LYS A 240 -40.49 -18.20 8.61
N GLY A 241 -39.73 -17.17 8.95
CA GLY A 241 -38.34 -17.06 8.49
C GLY A 241 -37.56 -18.30 8.95
N LYS A 242 -36.52 -18.68 8.19
CA LYS A 242 -35.73 -19.89 8.45
C LYS A 242 -34.76 -19.65 9.61
N ALA A 243 -35.32 -19.48 10.81
CA ALA A 243 -34.58 -19.22 12.04
C ALA A 243 -33.42 -20.20 12.22
N ARG A 244 -32.27 -19.70 12.70
CA ARG A 244 -31.10 -20.51 13.02
C ARG A 244 -31.57 -21.68 13.90
N LYS A 245 -31.32 -22.91 13.44
CA LYS A 245 -31.83 -24.12 14.09
C LYS A 245 -31.21 -24.19 15.49
N ALA A 246 -32.04 -24.21 16.53
CA ALA A 246 -31.56 -24.10 17.90
C ALA A 246 -30.59 -25.25 18.20
N LEU A 247 -29.43 -24.88 18.78
CA LEU A 247 -28.34 -25.80 19.08
C LEU A 247 -28.85 -26.94 19.99
N ASN A 248 -28.72 -28.19 19.55
CA ASN A 248 -29.08 -29.37 20.35
C ASN A 248 -27.82 -29.90 21.09
N PRO A 249 -27.66 -29.59 22.39
CA PRO A 249 -26.37 -29.67 23.08
C PRO A 249 -25.88 -31.10 23.39
N GLU A 250 -26.61 -32.15 23.03
CA GLU A 250 -26.10 -33.53 23.09
C GLU A 250 -25.64 -34.00 21.71
N GLU A 251 -26.54 -33.94 20.74
CA GLU A 251 -26.28 -34.24 19.33
C GLU A 251 -25.12 -33.46 18.70
N GLU A 252 -24.85 -32.24 19.16
CA GLU A 252 -23.82 -31.37 18.58
C GLU A 252 -22.46 -31.52 19.23
N LYS A 253 -22.37 -31.97 20.50
CA LYS A 253 -21.08 -32.22 21.17
C LYS A 253 -20.22 -33.21 20.39
N ASP A 254 -20.81 -34.32 19.93
CA ASP A 254 -20.04 -35.34 19.20
C ASP A 254 -19.71 -34.92 17.76
N LYS A 255 -20.57 -34.10 17.14
CA LYS A 255 -20.28 -33.45 15.86
C LYS A 255 -19.09 -32.49 16.02
N MET A 256 -19.07 -31.64 17.05
CA MET A 256 -17.95 -30.75 17.38
C MET A 256 -16.65 -31.53 17.66
N LYS A 257 -16.71 -32.61 18.46
CA LYS A 257 -15.54 -33.49 18.70
C LYS A 257 -14.97 -34.04 17.40
N SER A 258 -15.81 -34.56 16.49
CA SER A 258 -15.33 -35.08 15.19
C SER A 258 -14.66 -33.98 14.36
N VAL A 259 -15.25 -32.78 14.29
CA VAL A 259 -14.70 -31.65 13.53
C VAL A 259 -13.39 -31.14 14.11
N ILE A 260 -13.23 -31.14 15.43
CA ILE A 260 -11.98 -30.76 16.10
C ILE A 260 -10.89 -31.81 15.82
N ALA A 261 -11.22 -33.11 15.83
CA ALA A 261 -10.30 -34.18 15.46
C ALA A 261 -9.89 -34.12 13.98
N GLU A 262 -10.86 -33.95 13.07
CA GLU A 262 -10.64 -33.71 11.63
C GLU A 262 -9.72 -32.50 11.41
N ALA A 263 -9.98 -31.38 12.09
CA ALA A 263 -9.17 -30.15 11.98
C ALA A 263 -7.75 -30.34 12.49
N SER A 264 -7.56 -31.13 13.56
CA SER A 264 -6.25 -31.47 14.10
C SER A 264 -5.44 -32.27 13.10
N ILE A 265 -6.03 -33.32 12.53
CA ILE A 265 -5.40 -34.17 11.50
C ILE A 265 -5.06 -33.36 10.24
N ALA A 266 -5.98 -32.52 9.76
CA ALA A 266 -5.74 -31.66 8.60
C ALA A 266 -4.61 -30.65 8.84
N SER A 267 -4.53 -30.07 10.04
CA SER A 267 -3.47 -29.14 10.44
C SER A 267 -2.08 -29.81 10.45
N THR A 268 -1.98 -31.02 11.00
CA THR A 268 -0.73 -31.81 10.95
C THR A 268 -0.36 -32.20 9.52
N GLY A 269 -1.33 -32.58 8.68
CA GLY A 269 -1.10 -32.85 7.26
C GLY A 269 -0.55 -31.64 6.50
N LEU A 270 -1.15 -30.46 6.72
CA LEU A 270 -0.66 -29.20 6.16
C LEU A 270 0.78 -28.92 6.62
N MET A 271 1.06 -29.03 7.93
CA MET A 271 2.41 -28.77 8.47
C MET A 271 3.46 -29.69 7.85
N ASN A 272 3.17 -30.99 7.70
CA ASN A 272 4.08 -31.96 7.09
C ASN A 272 4.31 -31.67 5.59
N SER A 273 3.27 -31.26 4.85
CA SER A 273 3.41 -30.85 3.44
C SER A 273 4.28 -29.59 3.29
N LEU A 274 4.13 -28.60 4.19
CA LEU A 274 4.93 -27.38 4.19
C LEU A 274 6.40 -27.60 4.54
N GLN A 275 6.74 -28.67 5.27
CA GLN A 275 8.12 -29.04 5.60
C GLN A 275 8.84 -29.78 4.46
N THR A 276 8.10 -30.45 3.57
CA THR A 276 8.67 -31.28 2.48
C THR A 276 8.84 -30.53 1.16
N ILE A 277 8.18 -29.37 0.99
CA ILE A 277 8.29 -28.50 -0.19
C ILE A 277 9.72 -27.93 -0.34
N ASN A 278 10.37 -28.23 -1.47
CA ASN A 278 11.63 -27.59 -1.83
C ASN A 278 11.39 -26.19 -2.42
N ARG A 279 11.41 -25.19 -1.54
CA ARG A 279 11.17 -23.77 -1.82
C ARG A 279 12.09 -23.11 -2.86
N GLU A 280 13.19 -23.76 -3.25
CA GLU A 280 14.09 -23.27 -4.31
C GLU A 280 13.69 -23.81 -5.70
N LYS A 281 12.89 -24.89 -5.76
CA LYS A 281 12.49 -25.59 -6.99
C LYS A 281 11.02 -25.42 -7.34
N GLU A 282 10.15 -25.33 -6.33
CA GLU A 282 8.70 -25.21 -6.49
C GLU A 282 8.13 -24.17 -5.52
N ARG A 283 7.04 -23.50 -5.91
CA ARG A 283 6.32 -22.61 -5.00
C ARG A 283 5.26 -23.39 -4.22
N VAL A 284 5.05 -23.00 -2.97
CA VAL A 284 4.02 -23.60 -2.08
C VAL A 284 2.62 -23.63 -2.71
N SER A 285 2.29 -22.65 -3.57
CA SER A 285 1.02 -22.57 -4.32
C SER A 285 0.90 -23.53 -5.51
N GLU A 286 1.99 -24.14 -5.95
CA GLU A 286 2.04 -25.12 -7.06
C GLU A 286 2.06 -26.57 -6.54
N ASN A 287 2.40 -26.78 -5.26
CA ASN A 287 2.36 -28.09 -4.62
C ASN A 287 0.90 -28.47 -4.27
N GLY A 288 0.32 -29.39 -5.06
CA GLY A 288 -1.09 -29.78 -4.93
C GLY A 288 -1.48 -30.33 -3.56
N SER A 289 -0.58 -31.04 -2.87
CA SER A 289 -0.84 -31.58 -1.52
C SER A 289 -0.98 -30.47 -0.47
N ALA A 290 -0.12 -29.44 -0.53
CA ALA A 290 -0.22 -28.31 0.37
C ALA A 290 -1.50 -27.48 0.15
N VAL A 291 -1.91 -27.30 -1.11
CA VAL A 291 -3.18 -26.64 -1.45
C VAL A 291 -4.38 -27.45 -0.91
N GLN A 292 -4.41 -28.78 -1.12
CA GLN A 292 -5.48 -29.64 -0.61
C GLN A 292 -5.59 -29.60 0.92
N HIS A 293 -4.47 -29.69 1.65
CA HIS A 293 -4.49 -29.58 3.11
C HIS A 293 -4.91 -28.17 3.59
N PHE A 294 -4.51 -27.11 2.88
CA PHE A 294 -4.94 -25.74 3.19
C PHE A 294 -6.45 -25.55 3.00
N GLU A 295 -7.04 -26.07 1.93
CA GLU A 295 -8.49 -26.03 1.70
C GLU A 295 -9.25 -26.85 2.75
N ALA A 296 -8.74 -28.03 3.14
CA ALA A 296 -9.31 -28.83 4.23
C ALA A 296 -9.30 -28.06 5.56
N CYS A 297 -8.20 -27.40 5.92
CA CYS A 297 -8.14 -26.52 7.09
C CYS A 297 -9.13 -25.34 6.99
N LYS A 298 -9.31 -24.73 5.80
CA LYS A 298 -10.24 -23.62 5.56
C LYS A 298 -11.72 -24.04 5.64
N THR A 299 -12.08 -25.25 5.21
CA THR A 299 -13.44 -25.78 5.37
C THR A 299 -13.72 -26.18 6.82
N LEU A 300 -12.78 -26.86 7.48
CA LEU A 300 -12.94 -27.31 8.87
C LEU A 300 -12.99 -26.12 9.85
N ARG A 301 -12.16 -25.09 9.69
CA ARG A 301 -12.27 -23.86 10.51
C ARG A 301 -13.63 -23.17 10.36
N ARG A 302 -14.19 -23.10 9.16
CA ARG A 302 -15.56 -22.58 8.93
C ARG A 302 -16.65 -23.47 9.54
N ARG A 303 -16.39 -24.77 9.70
CA ARG A 303 -17.30 -25.71 10.39
C ARG A 303 -17.21 -25.58 11.91
N ILE A 304 -16.04 -25.26 12.46
CA ILE A 304 -15.86 -24.94 13.90
C ILE A 304 -16.53 -23.61 14.25
N LEU A 305 -16.26 -22.54 13.48
CA LEU A 305 -16.81 -21.18 13.72
C LEU A 305 -18.34 -21.05 13.51
N ARG A 306 -19.05 -22.15 13.23
CA ARG A 306 -20.51 -22.22 13.08
C ARG A 306 -21.21 -22.86 14.30
N TYR A 307 -20.46 -23.24 15.33
CA TYR A 307 -20.91 -23.72 16.63
C TYR A 307 -20.54 -22.72 17.72
#